data_AF-A0A920JXB3-F1
#
_entry.id   AF-A0A920JXB3-F1
#
_cell.length_a   1.000
_cell.length_b   1.000
_cell.length_c   1.000
_cell.angle_alpha   90.00
_cell.angle_beta   90.00
_cell.angle_gamma   90.00
#
_symmetry.space_group_name_H-M   'P 1'
#
loop_
_entity.id
_entity.type
_entity.pdbx_description
1 polymer ?
#
loop_
_entity_poly.entity_id
_entity_poly.type
_entity_poly.pdbx_seq_one_letter_code
_entity_poly.pdbx_strand_id
1 'polypeptide(L)'
;MYESKQKFLRNIFFLFFISLVSSCVQKDSDSNRDSSPPYKNPDLDVEKRVDDLLSRMTIEKKIGQMVQFVGINHLKRSERFLSIEELKKSDASGFYPNLHSSQIPDAIKSGSVGSFTCVGCRRGKLFTKAC
;
A
#
# COMPACT_ATOMS: atom_id res chain seq x y z
N MET A 1 38.13 57.24 -24.60
CA MET A 1 38.21 56.00 -25.42
C MET A 1 38.02 54.70 -24.62
N TYR A 2 38.26 54.68 -23.30
CA TYR A 2 38.08 53.51 -22.41
C TYR A 2 36.62 53.24 -22.01
N GLU A 3 35.83 54.29 -21.77
CA GLU A 3 34.39 54.26 -21.43
C GLU A 3 33.52 53.44 -22.41
N SER A 4 33.77 53.56 -23.72
CA SER A 4 33.01 52.85 -24.75
C SER A 4 33.33 51.35 -24.78
N LYS A 5 34.58 50.96 -24.48
CA LYS A 5 35.02 49.56 -24.38
C LYS A 5 34.40 48.90 -23.13
N GLN A 6 34.25 49.65 -22.03
CA GLN A 6 33.67 49.13 -20.79
C GLN A 6 32.14 48.94 -20.87
N LYS A 7 31.44 49.83 -21.59
CA LYS A 7 30.01 49.65 -21.90
C LYS A 7 29.77 48.48 -22.87
N PHE A 8 30.67 48.28 -23.84
CA PHE A 8 30.63 47.15 -24.76
C PHE A 8 30.90 45.81 -24.06
N LEU A 9 31.92 45.76 -23.20
CA LEU A 9 32.24 44.57 -22.39
C LEU A 9 31.13 44.27 -21.37
N ARG A 10 30.50 45.30 -20.78
CA ARG A 10 29.35 45.13 -19.88
C ARG A 10 28.13 44.56 -20.61
N ASN A 11 27.83 45.02 -21.83
CA ASN A 11 26.74 44.46 -22.64
C ASN A 11 27.03 43.03 -23.11
N ILE A 12 28.28 42.71 -23.47
CA ILE A 12 28.68 41.34 -23.78
C ILE A 12 28.51 40.44 -22.56
N PHE A 13 28.95 40.89 -21.38
CA PHE A 13 28.80 40.15 -20.14
C PHE A 13 27.32 39.95 -19.78
N PHE A 14 26.48 40.97 -19.97
CA PHE A 14 25.03 40.88 -19.76
C PHE A 14 24.34 39.90 -20.72
N LEU A 15 24.74 39.89 -22.00
CA LEU A 15 24.21 38.96 -23.01
C LEU A 15 24.65 37.51 -22.74
N PHE A 16 25.88 37.31 -22.26
CA PHE A 16 26.37 35.99 -21.85
C PHE A 16 25.63 35.47 -20.60
N PHE A 17 25.34 36.37 -19.65
CA PHE A 17 24.56 36.04 -18.45
C PHE A 17 23.13 35.61 -18.81
N ILE A 18 22.45 36.35 -19.70
CA ILE A 18 21.10 36.01 -20.20
C ILE A 18 21.08 34.66 -20.93
N SER A 19 22.13 34.35 -21.71
CA SER A 19 22.29 33.05 -22.37
C SER A 19 22.50 31.91 -21.37
N LEU A 20 23.16 32.15 -20.24
CA LEU A 20 23.38 31.13 -19.19
C LEU A 20 22.10 30.83 -18.40
N VAL A 21 21.23 31.83 -18.16
CA VAL A 21 19.97 31.62 -17.40
C VAL A 21 18.90 30.89 -18.24
N SER A 22 18.97 30.95 -19.58
CA SER A 22 18.03 30.23 -20.47
C SER A 22 18.22 28.71 -20.49
N SER A 23 19.33 28.17 -19.96
CA SER A 23 19.54 26.71 -19.87
C SER A 23 18.82 26.04 -18.70
N CYS A 24 18.03 26.76 -17.89
CA CYS A 24 17.22 26.18 -16.82
C CYS A 24 15.71 26.25 -17.08
N VAL A 25 15.28 26.14 -18.34
CA VAL A 25 13.93 25.66 -18.66
C VAL A 25 14.08 24.28 -19.27
N GLN A 26 14.30 23.29 -18.39
CA GLN A 26 13.98 21.92 -18.70
C GLN A 26 12.46 21.86 -18.93
N LYS A 27 12.04 21.93 -20.20
CA LYS A 27 10.83 21.21 -20.59
C LYS A 27 11.20 19.75 -20.49
N ASP A 28 11.02 19.19 -19.31
CA ASP A 28 10.90 17.76 -19.14
C ASP A 28 9.63 17.35 -19.89
N SER A 29 9.77 17.08 -21.19
CA SER A 29 8.87 16.18 -21.91
C SER A 29 9.20 14.76 -21.47
N ASP A 30 9.09 14.52 -20.16
CA ASP A 30 8.96 13.19 -19.61
C ASP A 30 7.47 12.85 -19.68
N SER A 31 7.13 12.01 -20.65
CA SER A 31 5.87 11.26 -20.68
C SER A 31 5.84 10.21 -19.58
N ASN A 32 6.15 10.61 -18.35
CA ASN A 32 6.03 9.82 -17.15
C ASN A 32 5.88 10.77 -15.95
N ARG A 33 4.79 11.55 -15.97
CA ARG A 33 4.30 12.13 -14.72
C ARG A 33 4.06 10.95 -13.79
N ASP A 34 4.68 11.01 -12.63
CA ASP A 34 4.35 10.23 -11.43
C ASP A 34 2.92 10.60 -10.97
N SER A 35 1.95 10.41 -11.86
CA SER A 35 0.55 10.66 -11.61
C SER A 35 0.11 9.51 -10.71
N SER A 36 -0.16 9.85 -9.45
CA SER A 36 -0.80 8.96 -8.50
C SER A 36 -1.94 8.21 -9.20
N PRO A 37 -2.00 6.86 -9.10
CA PRO A 37 -2.97 6.07 -9.82
C PRO A 37 -4.41 6.55 -9.53
N PRO A 38 -5.33 6.50 -10.52
CA PRO A 38 -6.66 7.09 -10.40
C PRO A 38 -7.42 6.72 -9.12
N TYR A 39 -7.32 5.48 -8.64
CA TYR A 39 -7.97 5.07 -7.39
C TYR A 39 -7.57 5.87 -6.13
N LYS A 40 -6.38 6.48 -6.13
CA LYS A 40 -5.86 7.31 -5.02
C LYS A 40 -6.28 8.78 -5.11
N ASN A 41 -6.87 9.22 -6.22
CA ASN A 41 -7.27 10.61 -6.38
C ASN A 41 -8.63 10.86 -5.69
N PRO A 42 -8.72 11.67 -4.62
CA PRO A 42 -9.98 11.95 -3.94
C PRO A 42 -10.96 12.79 -4.77
N ASP A 43 -10.49 13.51 -5.79
CA ASP A 43 -11.32 14.38 -6.64
C ASP A 43 -12.08 13.61 -7.73
N LEU A 44 -11.71 12.34 -7.95
CA LEU A 44 -12.43 11.46 -8.88
C LEU A 44 -13.63 10.80 -8.22
N ASP A 45 -14.63 10.53 -9.05
CA ASP A 45 -15.83 9.78 -8.69
C ASP A 45 -15.50 8.39 -8.12
N VAL A 46 -16.30 7.92 -7.16
CA VAL A 46 -16.01 6.70 -6.40
C VAL A 46 -15.99 5.49 -7.33
N GLU A 47 -16.95 5.41 -8.24
CA GLU A 47 -17.12 4.35 -9.22
C GLU A 47 -15.86 4.22 -10.09
N LYS A 48 -15.35 5.35 -10.60
CA LYS A 48 -14.12 5.39 -11.41
C LYS A 48 -12.89 4.94 -10.62
N ARG A 49 -12.81 5.29 -9.33
CA ARG A 49 -11.71 4.88 -8.46
C ARG A 49 -11.77 3.39 -8.14
N VAL A 50 -12.96 2.86 -7.89
CA VAL A 50 -13.20 1.45 -7.62
C VAL A 50 -12.91 0.61 -8.87
N ASP A 51 -13.35 1.04 -10.04
CA ASP A 51 -13.10 0.34 -11.31
C ASP A 51 -11.60 0.27 -11.64
N ASP A 52 -10.87 1.38 -11.48
CA ASP A 52 -9.40 1.39 -11.63
C ASP A 52 -8.71 0.48 -10.60
N LEU A 53 -9.14 0.49 -9.33
CA LEU A 53 -8.58 -0.40 -8.31
C LEU A 53 -8.83 -1.87 -8.62
N LEU A 54 -10.08 -2.24 -8.94
CA LEU A 54 -10.48 -3.61 -9.20
C LEU A 54 -9.88 -4.16 -10.50
N SER A 55 -9.67 -3.33 -11.52
CA SER A 55 -9.02 -3.75 -12.77
C SER A 55 -7.53 -4.08 -12.57
N ARG A 56 -6.87 -3.49 -11.56
CA ARG A 56 -5.46 -3.76 -11.21
C ARG A 56 -5.27 -4.96 -10.29
N MET A 57 -6.33 -5.41 -9.62
CA MET A 57 -6.28 -6.56 -8.71
C MET A 57 -6.48 -7.87 -9.46
N THR A 58 -5.64 -8.85 -9.17
CA THR A 58 -5.86 -10.23 -9.59
C THR A 58 -7.03 -10.85 -8.81
N ILE A 59 -7.59 -11.95 -9.31
CA ILE A 59 -8.71 -12.63 -8.66
C ILE A 59 -8.34 -13.10 -7.24
N GLU A 60 -7.10 -13.55 -7.05
CA GLU A 60 -6.59 -14.01 -5.75
C GLU A 60 -6.55 -12.87 -4.74
N LYS A 61 -6.16 -11.66 -5.16
CA LYS A 61 -6.18 -10.47 -4.28
C LYS A 61 -7.61 -10.06 -3.94
N LYS A 62 -8.55 -10.16 -4.89
CA LYS A 62 -9.97 -9.88 -4.62
C LYS A 62 -10.55 -10.86 -3.61
N ILE A 63 -10.28 -12.15 -3.80
CA ILE A 63 -10.67 -13.20 -2.85
C ILE A 63 -10.01 -12.94 -1.50
N GLY A 64 -8.72 -12.64 -1.45
CA GLY A 64 -8.00 -12.35 -0.21
C GLY A 64 -8.62 -11.23 0.61
N GLN A 65 -9.11 -10.17 -0.05
CA GLN A 65 -9.85 -9.09 0.62
C GLN A 65 -11.20 -9.54 1.22
N MET A 66 -11.84 -10.56 0.65
CA MET A 66 -13.11 -11.11 1.15
C MET A 66 -12.93 -12.17 2.23
N VAL A 67 -11.76 -12.80 2.35
CA VAL A 67 -11.53 -13.86 3.33
C VAL A 67 -11.32 -13.27 4.73
N GLN A 68 -12.02 -13.86 5.69
CA GLN A 68 -11.94 -13.51 7.10
C GLN A 68 -11.31 -14.65 7.92
N PHE A 69 -10.21 -14.36 8.62
CA PHE A 69 -9.46 -15.33 9.41
C PHE A 69 -9.78 -15.24 10.90
N VAL A 70 -9.73 -16.35 11.64
CA VAL A 70 -9.77 -16.27 13.11
C VAL A 70 -8.52 -15.55 13.62
N GLY A 71 -8.66 -14.73 14.66
CA GLY A 71 -7.55 -13.96 15.23
C GLY A 71 -6.29 -14.80 15.49
N ILE A 72 -5.11 -14.25 15.16
CA ILE A 72 -3.82 -14.98 15.19
C ILE A 72 -3.53 -15.62 16.55
N ASN A 73 -3.86 -14.94 17.66
CA ASN A 73 -3.67 -15.47 19.00
C ASN A 73 -4.56 -16.68 19.30
N HIS A 74 -5.78 -16.72 18.73
CA HIS A 74 -6.66 -17.87 18.84
C HIS A 74 -6.11 -19.04 18.04
N LEU A 75 -5.66 -18.82 16.80
CA LEU A 75 -5.02 -19.85 15.98
C LEU A 75 -3.83 -20.50 16.69
N LYS A 76 -2.90 -19.68 17.21
CA LYS A 76 -1.73 -20.14 18.00
C LYS A 76 -2.11 -20.87 19.28
N ARG A 77 -3.28 -20.59 19.85
CA ARG A 77 -3.77 -21.30 21.03
C ARG A 77 -4.31 -22.65 20.61
N SER A 78 -5.18 -22.70 19.60
CA SER A 78 -5.77 -23.93 19.09
C SER A 78 -4.69 -24.93 18.65
N GLU A 79 -3.70 -24.49 17.87
CA GLU A 79 -2.57 -25.32 17.42
C GLU A 79 -1.71 -25.89 18.56
N ARG A 80 -1.64 -25.21 19.72
CA ARG A 80 -0.86 -25.68 20.87
C ARG A 80 -1.59 -26.71 21.72
N PHE A 81 -2.92 -26.66 21.77
CA PHE A 81 -3.71 -27.43 22.73
C PHE A 81 -4.56 -28.52 22.08
N LEU A 82 -4.73 -28.51 20.76
CA LEU A 82 -5.58 -29.44 20.04
C LEU A 82 -4.75 -30.23 19.03
N SER A 83 -5.10 -31.51 18.87
CA SER A 83 -4.61 -32.33 17.76
C SER A 83 -5.20 -31.85 16.43
N ILE A 84 -4.59 -32.26 15.31
CA ILE A 84 -5.08 -31.92 13.96
C ILE A 84 -6.51 -32.46 13.74
N GLU A 85 -6.82 -33.62 14.32
CA GLU A 85 -8.14 -34.26 14.24
C GLU A 85 -9.20 -33.44 14.98
N GLU A 86 -8.87 -32.92 16.16
CA GLU A 86 -9.77 -32.07 16.94
C GLU A 86 -9.94 -30.68 16.33
N LEU A 87 -8.88 -30.13 15.74
CA LEU A 87 -8.93 -28.87 14.99
C LEU A 87 -9.88 -28.96 13.81
N LYS A 88 -9.85 -30.06 13.06
CA LYS A 88 -10.76 -30.31 11.93
C LYS A 88 -12.23 -30.41 12.34
N LYS A 89 -12.51 -30.73 13.60
CA LYS A 89 -13.88 -30.91 14.12
C LYS A 89 -14.51 -29.60 14.58
N SER A 90 -13.73 -28.54 14.80
CA SER A 90 -14.18 -27.31 15.43
C SER A 90 -13.96 -26.09 14.54
N ASP A 91 -15.04 -25.55 13.98
CA ASP A 91 -15.01 -24.28 13.22
C ASP A 91 -14.49 -23.12 14.08
N ALA A 92 -14.81 -23.13 15.37
CA ALA A 92 -14.41 -22.10 16.33
C ALA A 92 -12.90 -22.07 16.58
N SER A 93 -12.20 -23.18 16.35
CA SER A 93 -10.76 -23.26 16.58
C SER A 93 -9.95 -22.63 15.45
N GLY A 94 -10.58 -22.41 14.28
CA GLY A 94 -9.96 -21.84 13.08
C GLY A 94 -8.89 -22.77 12.54
N PHE A 95 -9.27 -23.77 11.74
CA PHE A 95 -8.31 -24.67 11.10
C PHE A 95 -8.24 -24.40 9.60
N TYR A 96 -7.04 -24.07 9.12
CA TYR A 96 -6.76 -23.78 7.70
C TYR A 96 -5.79 -24.82 7.15
N PRO A 97 -6.24 -25.70 6.23
CA PRO A 97 -5.37 -26.71 5.63
C PRO A 97 -4.15 -26.05 4.96
N ASN A 98 -2.95 -26.59 5.22
CA ASN A 98 -1.68 -26.13 4.66
C ASN A 98 -1.26 -24.69 5.03
N LEU A 99 -1.87 -24.10 6.06
CA LEU A 99 -1.51 -22.76 6.54
C LEU A 99 -1.36 -22.75 8.05
N HIS A 100 -0.12 -22.68 8.52
CA HIS A 100 0.21 -22.62 9.93
C HIS A 100 0.24 -21.18 10.45
N SER A 101 -0.01 -20.96 11.75
CA SER A 101 0.00 -19.64 12.36
C SER A 101 1.28 -18.83 12.16
N SER A 102 2.42 -19.48 11.95
CA SER A 102 3.71 -18.83 11.65
C SER A 102 3.75 -18.16 10.28
N GLN A 103 2.94 -18.61 9.33
CA GLN A 103 2.91 -18.11 7.93
C GLN A 103 1.89 -16.98 7.74
N ILE A 104 0.98 -16.79 8.70
CA ILE A 104 -0.05 -15.74 8.65
C ILE A 104 0.53 -14.34 8.45
N PRO A 105 1.65 -13.92 9.09
CA PRO A 105 2.23 -12.60 8.85
C PRO A 105 2.61 -12.37 7.38
N ASP A 106 3.10 -13.40 6.69
CA ASP A 106 3.47 -13.29 5.28
C ASP A 106 2.24 -13.32 4.38
N ALA A 107 1.20 -14.08 4.74
CA ALA A 107 -0.10 -14.07 4.07
C ALA A 107 -0.83 -12.71 4.17
N ILE A 108 -0.61 -11.96 5.27
CA ILE A 108 -1.09 -10.57 5.39
C ILE A 108 -0.31 -9.67 4.43
N LYS A 109 1.03 -9.77 4.41
CA LYS A 109 1.88 -8.94 3.54
C LYS A 109 1.58 -9.19 2.06
N SER A 110 1.27 -10.43 1.67
CA SER A 110 0.90 -10.78 0.29
C SER A 110 -0.51 -10.31 -0.10
N GLY A 111 -1.32 -9.87 0.86
CA GLY A 111 -2.72 -9.49 0.63
C GLY A 111 -3.67 -10.69 0.46
N SER A 112 -3.24 -11.89 0.87
CA SER A 112 -4.04 -13.12 0.85
C SER A 112 -5.01 -13.19 2.02
N VAL A 113 -4.74 -12.45 3.10
CA VAL A 113 -5.61 -12.30 4.28
C VAL A 113 -6.07 -10.85 4.37
N GLY A 114 -7.36 -10.61 4.15
CA GLY A 114 -7.93 -9.26 4.15
C GLY A 114 -8.35 -8.77 5.53
N SER A 115 -8.90 -9.66 6.35
CA SER A 115 -9.39 -9.28 7.69
C SER A 115 -9.42 -10.45 8.67
N PHE A 116 -9.56 -10.12 9.96
CA PHE A 116 -9.68 -11.10 11.02
C PHE A 116 -11.04 -11.00 11.70
N THR A 117 -11.69 -12.15 11.93
CA THR A 117 -12.88 -12.28 12.76
C THR A 117 -12.46 -12.52 14.21
N CYS A 118 -13.07 -11.77 15.12
CA CYS A 118 -13.09 -12.10 16.53
C CYS A 118 -14.52 -12.53 16.89
N VAL A 119 -14.78 -13.84 16.95
CA VAL A 119 -16.05 -14.36 17.49
C VAL A 119 -15.72 -15.18 18.72
N GLY A 120 -15.84 -14.53 19.88
CA GLY A 120 -15.43 -15.12 21.15
C GLY A 120 -15.95 -14.32 22.33
N CYS A 121 -17.27 -14.16 22.43
CA CYS A 121 -17.91 -13.64 23.64
C CYS A 121 -17.80 -14.71 24.74
N ARG A 122 -16.74 -14.66 25.55
CA ARG A 122 -16.78 -15.23 26.91
C ARG A 122 -17.19 -14.11 27.86
N ARG A 123 -18.35 -14.30 28.50
CA ARG A 123 -18.75 -13.51 29.68
C ARG A 123 -17.62 -13.59 30.71
N GLY A 124 -17.03 -12.44 31.02
CA GLY A 124 -16.07 -12.27 32.11
C GLY A 124 -14.60 -12.27 31.68
N LYS A 125 -14.02 -11.07 31.73
CA LYS A 125 -12.58 -10.70 31.75
C LYS A 125 -11.88 -10.43 30.41
N LEU A 126 -11.47 -9.15 30.34
CA LEU A 126 -10.43 -8.51 29.54
C LEU A 126 -10.65 -8.40 28.02
N PHE A 127 -11.56 -7.50 27.67
CA PHE A 127 -11.34 -6.57 26.57
C PHE A 127 -10.26 -5.56 26.98
N THR A 128 -8.99 -5.87 26.76
CA THR A 128 -7.96 -4.85 26.47
C THR A 128 -6.82 -5.53 25.73
N LYS A 129 -6.37 -4.89 24.65
CA LYS A 129 -5.23 -5.26 23.79
C LYS A 129 -5.52 -6.28 22.68
N ALA A 130 -6.19 -5.78 21.64
CA ALA A 130 -5.76 -5.96 20.25
C ALA A 130 -6.64 -5.09 19.32
N CYS A 131 -6.65 -3.79 19.58
CA CYS A 131 -6.48 -2.76 18.56
C CYS A 131 -5.22 -1.98 18.96
#